data_AF-A0A151T4C9-F1
#
_entry.id   AF-A0A151T4C9-F1
#
_cell.length_a   1.000
_cell.length_b   1.000
_cell.length_c   1.000
_cell.angle_alpha   90.00
_cell.angle_beta   90.00
_cell.angle_gamma   90.00
#
_symmetry.space_group_name_H-M   'P 1'
#
loop_
_entity.id
_entity.type
_entity.pdbx_description
1 polymer ?
#
loop_
_entity_poly.entity_id
_entity_poly.type
_entity_poly.pdbx_seq_one_letter_code
_entity_poly.pdbx_strand_id
1 'polypeptide(L)'
;MLALTDSPLLIAKTFEAIKIPTSTRGTVVCAAKGPRPRYPRVWKTNKKIGTISKAAKLVNSIKELSNVKEEVYGALDSYVAWELEFPLITVKKALKTLEFEQEWKRVIQVTKWMLSKGQGKTMGSYFTLLNALVEDDRLDEAEELWTKLLMQYMESLPRRFFDKMISIYRKRDMHDKMFEIFADMEELGLRPSISVVSMIGEAFKELGMLDKYQKLHAKYPPQQWEYRYIRGKRVKVKVQVQSNQVNTYLKRHENVETNLDLNNNYKSEEETSEIIDDQQLRQDADIISMEPEQISNDMYDSMEPILDV
;
A
#
# COMPACT_ATOMS: atom_id res chain seq x y z
N MET A 1 -27.10 31.49 -68.80
CA MET A 1 -26.56 30.81 -67.61
C MET A 1 -25.22 30.20 -67.97
N LEU A 2 -24.26 30.34 -67.07
CA LEU A 2 -22.82 30.22 -67.29
C LEU A 2 -22.39 28.76 -67.50
N ALA A 3 -21.66 28.50 -68.58
CA ALA A 3 -20.78 27.34 -68.70
C ALA A 3 -19.35 27.87 -68.61
N LEU A 4 -18.68 27.61 -67.48
CA LEU A 4 -17.27 27.91 -67.26
C LEU A 4 -16.44 26.79 -67.88
N THR A 5 -16.04 26.97 -69.13
CA THR A 5 -14.95 26.23 -69.76
C THR A 5 -13.71 27.10 -69.70
N ASP A 6 -12.91 26.98 -68.64
CA ASP A 6 -11.56 27.54 -68.62
C ASP A 6 -10.59 26.49 -68.09
N SER A 7 -10.08 25.68 -69.02
CA SER A 7 -8.84 24.92 -68.84
C SER A 7 -7.66 25.89 -68.92
N PRO A 8 -6.82 26.04 -67.88
CA PRO A 8 -5.67 26.92 -67.96
C PRO A 8 -4.64 26.33 -68.93
N LEU A 9 -4.34 27.09 -69.98
CA LEU A 9 -3.22 26.83 -70.89
C LEU A 9 -1.93 26.78 -70.07
N LEU A 10 -1.32 25.59 -69.99
CA LEU A 10 0.02 25.41 -69.47
C LEU A 10 1.01 26.06 -70.44
N ILE A 11 1.26 27.35 -70.25
CA ILE A 11 2.41 28.03 -70.86
C ILE A 11 3.64 27.49 -70.15
N ALA A 12 4.25 26.45 -70.71
CA ALA A 12 5.57 26.00 -70.32
C ALA A 12 6.56 27.14 -70.60
N LYS A 13 6.89 27.93 -69.58
CA LYS A 13 8.05 28.80 -69.63
C LYS A 13 9.28 27.91 -69.82
N THR A 14 9.90 28.02 -70.98
CA THR A 14 11.23 27.49 -71.22
C THR A 14 12.16 28.02 -70.13
N PHE A 15 12.85 27.11 -69.44
CA PHE A 15 13.93 27.48 -68.53
C PHE A 15 14.98 28.23 -69.35
N GLU A 16 15.04 29.56 -69.23
CA GLU A 16 16.21 30.29 -69.66
C GLU A 16 17.37 29.82 -68.78
N ALA A 17 18.33 29.14 -69.40
CA ALA A 17 19.54 28.71 -68.74
C ALA A 17 20.29 29.95 -68.25
N ILE A 18 20.25 30.18 -66.94
CA ILE A 18 21.05 31.19 -66.28
C ILE A 18 22.51 30.85 -66.56
N LYS A 19 23.17 31.64 -67.43
CA LYS A 19 24.60 31.52 -67.68
C LYS A 19 25.33 31.99 -66.43
N ILE A 20 25.72 31.06 -65.58
CA ILE A 20 26.61 31.31 -64.45
C ILE A 20 27.99 31.63 -65.04
N PRO A 21 28.56 32.82 -64.81
CA PRO A 21 29.86 33.16 -65.36
C PRO A 21 30.95 32.31 -64.69
N THR A 22 31.73 31.58 -65.49
CA THR A 22 32.87 30.76 -65.07
C THR A 22 34.14 31.61 -64.87
N SER A 23 34.03 32.73 -64.14
CA SER A 23 35.19 33.55 -63.77
C SER A 23 35.55 33.30 -62.30
N THR A 24 36.68 32.65 -62.07
CA THR A 24 37.24 32.34 -60.74
C THR A 24 38.13 33.46 -60.19
N ARG A 25 37.98 34.70 -60.66
CA ARG A 25 38.72 35.85 -60.11
C ARG A 25 37.81 37.05 -59.86
N GLY A 26 36.94 36.89 -58.87
CA GLY A 26 36.36 38.00 -58.11
C GLY A 26 36.92 37.95 -56.70
N THR A 27 38.04 38.61 -56.44
CA THR A 27 38.48 38.89 -55.08
C THR A 27 37.50 39.89 -54.48
N VAL A 28 36.46 39.38 -53.81
CA VAL A 28 35.64 40.20 -52.92
C VAL A 28 36.54 40.53 -51.73
N VAL A 29 37.11 41.74 -51.75
CA VAL A 29 37.76 42.31 -50.58
C VAL A 29 36.65 42.59 -49.58
N CYS A 30 36.40 41.65 -48.69
CA CYS A 30 35.59 41.88 -47.50
C CYS A 30 36.26 43.02 -46.73
N ALA A 31 35.75 44.25 -46.86
CA ALA A 31 36.11 45.34 -45.98
C ALA A 31 36.02 44.83 -44.54
N ALA A 32 37.10 45.07 -43.78
CA ALA A 32 37.37 44.50 -42.46
C ALA A 32 36.22 44.69 -41.45
N LYS A 33 35.17 43.88 -41.56
CA LYS A 33 34.30 43.57 -40.44
C LYS A 33 35.06 42.53 -39.65
N GLY A 34 35.58 42.96 -38.49
CA GLY A 34 36.28 42.11 -37.54
C GLY A 34 35.51 40.83 -37.19
N PRO A 35 36.14 39.89 -36.47
CA PRO A 35 35.57 38.56 -36.21
C PRO A 35 34.12 38.67 -35.76
N ARG A 36 33.21 38.00 -36.50
CA ARG A 36 31.77 37.98 -36.22
C ARG A 36 31.57 37.69 -34.73
N PRO A 37 30.88 38.56 -33.96
CA PRO A 37 30.66 38.34 -32.54
C PRO A 37 29.99 36.98 -32.35
N ARG A 38 30.70 36.02 -31.76
CA ARG A 38 30.12 34.75 -31.35
C ARG A 38 29.48 34.98 -30.00
N TYR A 39 28.21 35.35 -29.98
CA TYR A 39 27.43 35.26 -28.76
C TYR A 39 27.49 33.81 -28.25
N PRO A 40 27.73 33.57 -26.94
CA PRO A 40 27.63 32.23 -26.41
C PRO A 40 26.26 31.68 -26.76
N ARG A 41 26.21 30.46 -27.31
CA ARG A 41 24.95 29.80 -27.65
C ARG A 41 24.19 29.57 -26.34
N VAL A 42 23.31 30.49 -25.98
CA VAL A 42 22.44 30.35 -24.82
C VAL A 42 21.35 29.36 -25.23
N TRP A 43 21.58 28.09 -24.93
CA TRP A 43 20.53 27.09 -25.05
C TRP A 43 19.43 27.50 -24.06
N LYS A 44 18.32 28.07 -24.56
CA LYS A 44 17.14 28.30 -23.73
C LYS A 44 16.58 26.93 -23.37
N THR A 45 16.97 26.42 -22.21
CA THR A 45 16.29 25.25 -21.64
C THR A 45 14.95 25.73 -21.14
N ASN A 46 13.88 25.46 -21.89
CA ASN A 46 12.54 25.58 -21.34
C ASN A 46 12.41 24.52 -20.25
N LYS A 47 12.59 24.92 -18.98
CA LYS A 47 12.39 24.03 -17.84
C LYS A 47 10.92 23.60 -17.86
N LYS A 48 10.66 22.34 -18.22
CA LYS A 48 9.32 21.77 -18.09
C LYS A 48 8.99 21.72 -16.61
N ILE A 49 7.84 22.28 -16.23
CA ILE A 49 7.32 22.17 -14.87
C ILE A 49 7.11 20.68 -14.56
N GLY A 50 7.75 20.21 -13.50
CA GLY A 50 7.68 18.81 -13.08
C GLY A 50 6.33 18.47 -12.46
N THR A 51 5.96 17.19 -12.49
CA THR A 51 4.71 16.69 -11.87
C THR A 51 4.63 16.96 -10.37
N ILE A 52 5.77 17.04 -9.68
CA ILE A 52 5.85 17.37 -8.25
C ILE A 52 5.45 18.83 -8.02
N SER A 53 6.01 19.76 -8.79
CA SER A 53 5.67 21.18 -8.71
C SER A 53 4.20 21.44 -9.08
N LYS A 54 3.67 20.72 -10.08
CA LYS A 54 2.24 20.77 -10.42
C LYS A 54 1.36 20.31 -9.25
N ALA A 55 1.72 19.18 -8.61
CA ALA A 55 0.98 18.65 -7.48
C ALA A 55 1.01 19.60 -6.28
N ALA A 56 2.16 20.20 -5.98
CA ALA A 56 2.28 21.20 -4.92
C ALA A 56 1.41 22.44 -5.19
N LYS A 57 1.41 22.93 -6.44
CA LYS A 57 0.53 24.05 -6.84
C LYS A 57 -0.95 23.67 -6.68
N LEU A 58 -1.33 22.47 -7.09
CA LEU A 58 -2.69 21.95 -6.93
C LEU A 58 -3.10 21.88 -5.45
N VAL A 59 -2.24 21.36 -4.58
CA VAL A 59 -2.51 21.32 -3.13
C VAL A 59 -2.72 22.71 -2.56
N ASN A 60 -1.85 23.66 -2.88
CA ASN A 60 -2.00 25.04 -2.40
C ASN A 60 -3.33 25.65 -2.87
N SER A 61 -3.69 25.48 -4.15
CA SER A 61 -4.96 25.96 -4.69
C SER A 61 -6.17 25.32 -4.01
N ILE A 62 -6.12 24.05 -3.62
CA ILE A 62 -7.23 23.38 -2.93
C ILE A 62 -7.33 23.83 -1.47
N LYS A 63 -6.20 24.09 -0.81
CA LYS A 63 -6.15 24.52 0.59
C LYS A 63 -6.74 25.90 0.81
N GLU A 64 -6.56 26.81 -0.14
CA GLU A 64 -7.06 28.19 -0.06
C GLU A 64 -8.60 28.29 -0.16
N LEU A 65 -9.29 27.24 -0.63
CA LEU A 65 -10.73 27.25 -0.87
C LEU A 65 -11.54 27.01 0.41
N SER A 66 -12.85 27.25 0.38
CA SER A 66 -13.74 26.77 1.43
C SER A 66 -13.90 25.24 1.39
N ASN A 67 -14.47 24.67 2.44
CA ASN A 67 -14.82 23.25 2.51
C ASN A 67 -16.09 22.90 1.70
N VAL A 68 -16.65 23.87 0.95
CA VAL A 68 -17.82 23.67 0.09
C VAL A 68 -17.42 22.80 -1.11
N LYS A 69 -18.21 21.75 -1.35
CA LYS A 69 -17.97 20.78 -2.44
C LYS A 69 -17.82 21.45 -3.81
N GLU A 70 -18.68 22.41 -4.11
CA GLU A 70 -18.75 23.08 -5.42
C GLU A 70 -17.49 23.90 -5.73
N GLU A 71 -16.95 24.63 -4.74
CA GLU A 71 -15.72 25.40 -4.91
C GLU A 71 -14.53 24.50 -5.22
N VAL A 72 -14.39 23.41 -4.46
CA VAL A 72 -13.29 22.45 -4.63
C VAL A 72 -13.40 21.74 -5.96
N TYR A 73 -14.61 21.29 -6.33
CA TYR A 73 -14.83 20.60 -7.59
C TYR A 73 -14.64 21.54 -8.79
N GLY A 74 -15.08 22.80 -8.68
CA GLY A 74 -14.85 23.83 -9.69
C GLY A 74 -13.37 24.16 -9.87
N ALA A 75 -12.61 24.27 -8.78
CA ALA A 75 -11.16 24.46 -8.85
C ALA A 75 -10.44 23.26 -9.48
N LEU A 76 -10.86 22.03 -9.15
CA LEU A 76 -10.32 20.82 -9.75
C LEU A 76 -10.68 20.69 -11.24
N ASP A 77 -11.93 21.00 -11.61
CA ASP A 77 -12.39 20.97 -12.99
C ASP A 77 -11.70 22.04 -13.85
N SER A 78 -11.54 23.26 -13.31
CA SER A 78 -10.76 24.31 -13.97
C SER A 78 -9.30 23.89 -14.13
N TYR A 79 -8.69 23.25 -13.12
CA TYR A 79 -7.33 22.72 -13.22
C TYR A 79 -7.20 21.67 -14.34
N VAL A 80 -8.15 20.73 -14.44
CA VAL A 80 -8.15 19.72 -15.51
C VAL A 80 -8.36 20.34 -16.88
N ALA A 81 -9.16 21.39 -17.00
CA ALA A 81 -9.40 22.07 -18.28
C ALA A 81 -8.11 22.65 -18.92
N TRP A 82 -7.07 22.94 -18.12
CA TRP A 82 -5.76 23.39 -18.61
C TRP A 82 -4.80 22.26 -18.99
N GLU A 83 -5.12 21.00 -18.66
CA GLU A 83 -4.28 19.84 -18.96
C GLU A 83 -4.83 19.09 -20.18
N LEU A 84 -3.93 18.66 -21.08
CA LEU A 84 -4.31 17.92 -22.29
C LEU A 84 -4.85 16.51 -21.99
N GLU A 85 -4.32 15.90 -20.93
CA GLU A 85 -4.69 14.58 -20.44
C GLU A 85 -5.10 14.68 -18.97
N PHE A 86 -5.94 13.75 -18.52
CA PHE A 86 -6.34 13.73 -17.12
C PHE A 86 -5.11 13.57 -16.20
N PRO A 87 -4.86 14.52 -15.27
CA PRO A 87 -3.59 14.61 -14.54
C PRO A 87 -3.50 13.60 -13.39
N LEU A 88 -3.69 12.30 -13.65
CA LEU A 88 -3.80 11.23 -12.65
C LEU A 88 -2.56 11.14 -11.76
N ILE A 89 -1.36 11.24 -12.34
CA ILE A 89 -0.10 11.18 -11.60
C ILE A 89 0.04 12.40 -10.67
N THR A 90 -0.35 13.57 -11.14
CA THR A 90 -0.31 14.82 -10.37
C THR A 90 -1.30 14.76 -9.21
N VAL A 91 -2.54 14.33 -9.46
CA VAL A 91 -3.58 14.15 -8.44
C VAL A 91 -3.15 13.09 -7.42
N LYS A 92 -2.59 11.97 -7.84
CA LYS A 92 -2.06 10.93 -6.94
C LYS A 92 -0.96 11.47 -6.03
N LYS A 93 -0.05 12.31 -6.55
CA LYS A 93 0.98 12.96 -5.74
C LYS A 93 0.38 13.97 -4.78
N ALA A 94 -0.59 14.76 -5.22
CA ALA A 94 -1.31 15.72 -4.39
C ALA A 94 -2.09 15.05 -3.25
N LEU A 95 -2.74 13.91 -3.52
CA LEU A 95 -3.41 13.10 -2.50
C LEU A 95 -2.42 12.62 -1.44
N LYS A 96 -1.25 12.10 -1.84
CA LYS A 96 -0.21 11.68 -0.90
C LYS A 96 0.31 12.83 -0.03
N THR A 97 0.45 14.03 -0.58
CA THR A 97 0.85 15.20 0.21
C THR A 97 -0.25 15.61 1.18
N LEU A 98 -1.52 15.58 0.77
CA LEU A 98 -2.65 15.87 1.65
C LEU A 98 -2.82 14.81 2.76
N GLU A 99 -2.56 13.53 2.46
CA GLU A 99 -2.53 12.44 3.45
C GLU A 99 -1.42 12.67 4.49
N PHE A 100 -0.22 13.10 4.07
CA PHE A 100 0.88 13.42 4.98
C PHE A 100 0.56 14.61 5.89
N GLU A 101 -0.17 15.60 5.36
CA GLU A 101 -0.62 16.78 6.10
C GLU A 101 -1.88 16.53 6.93
N GLN A 102 -2.48 15.33 6.85
CA GLN A 102 -3.69 14.92 7.58
C GLN A 102 -4.94 15.75 7.26
N GLU A 103 -5.01 16.34 6.06
CA GLU A 103 -6.18 17.09 5.58
C GLU A 103 -7.25 16.13 5.04
N TRP A 104 -7.81 15.28 5.91
CA TRP A 104 -8.68 14.16 5.53
C TRP A 104 -9.91 14.59 4.73
N LYS A 105 -10.52 15.74 5.08
CA LYS A 105 -11.66 16.32 4.34
C LYS A 105 -11.31 16.59 2.88
N ARG A 106 -10.11 17.13 2.62
CA ARG A 106 -9.62 17.39 1.26
C ARG A 106 -9.30 16.11 0.52
N VAL A 107 -8.69 15.14 1.20
CA VAL A 107 -8.43 13.80 0.63
C VAL A 107 -9.74 13.15 0.19
N ILE A 108 -10.80 13.22 1.00
CA ILE A 108 -12.14 12.71 0.67
C ILE A 108 -12.69 13.43 -0.56
N GLN A 109 -12.68 14.77 -0.57
CA GLN A 109 -13.22 15.58 -1.67
C GLN A 109 -12.51 15.30 -3.00
N VAL A 110 -11.17 15.34 -3.01
CA VAL A 110 -10.37 15.10 -4.22
C VAL A 110 -10.53 13.66 -4.70
N THR A 111 -10.59 12.69 -3.80
CA THR A 111 -10.79 11.28 -4.19
C THR A 111 -12.19 11.03 -4.73
N LYS A 112 -13.24 11.55 -4.08
CA LYS A 112 -14.63 11.47 -4.58
C LYS A 112 -14.79 12.18 -5.92
N TRP A 113 -14.17 13.35 -6.10
CA TRP A 113 -14.14 14.06 -7.38
C TRP A 113 -13.48 13.20 -8.47
N MET A 114 -12.28 12.67 -8.20
CA MET A 114 -11.55 11.83 -9.16
C MET A 114 -12.37 10.61 -9.59
N LEU A 115 -13.02 9.93 -8.64
CA LEU A 115 -13.91 8.79 -8.90
C LEU A 115 -15.17 9.20 -9.70
N SER A 116 -15.73 10.39 -9.44
CA SER A 116 -16.91 10.90 -10.15
C SER A 116 -16.65 11.16 -11.64
N LYS A 117 -15.41 11.51 -12.00
CA LYS A 117 -14.98 11.64 -13.40
C LYS A 117 -14.69 10.28 -14.07
N GLY A 118 -14.93 9.18 -13.36
CA GLY A 118 -14.63 7.83 -13.81
C GLY A 118 -13.15 7.48 -13.79
N GLN A 119 -12.30 8.35 -13.23
CA GLN A 119 -10.86 8.21 -13.22
C GLN A 119 -10.36 7.60 -11.91
N GLY A 120 -9.19 6.96 -11.95
CA GLY A 120 -8.56 6.44 -10.74
C GLY A 120 -9.35 5.35 -10.02
N LYS A 121 -10.21 4.58 -10.71
CA LYS A 121 -10.92 3.41 -10.15
C LYS A 121 -9.96 2.26 -9.87
N THR A 122 -9.16 2.40 -8.82
CA THR A 122 -8.17 1.41 -8.40
C THR A 122 -8.42 1.00 -6.95
N MET A 123 -8.03 -0.22 -6.60
CA MET A 123 -8.06 -0.69 -5.20
C MET A 123 -7.21 0.18 -4.25
N GLY A 124 -6.27 0.98 -4.76
CA GLY A 124 -5.53 1.95 -3.96
C GLY A 124 -6.40 3.17 -3.64
N SER A 125 -7.11 3.71 -4.62
CA SER A 125 -7.98 4.88 -4.47
C SER A 125 -9.16 4.61 -3.54
N TYR A 126 -9.78 3.43 -3.65
CA TYR A 126 -10.82 3.02 -2.71
C TYR A 126 -10.28 2.86 -1.29
N PHE A 127 -9.08 2.30 -1.14
CA PHE A 127 -8.45 2.15 0.17
C PHE A 127 -8.09 3.49 0.82
N THR A 128 -7.53 4.43 0.04
CA THR A 128 -7.29 5.82 0.49
C THR A 128 -8.60 6.49 0.92
N LEU A 129 -9.67 6.35 0.13
CA LEU A 129 -10.98 6.93 0.49
C LEU A 129 -11.53 6.33 1.79
N LEU A 130 -11.49 5.00 1.92
CA LEU A 130 -11.93 4.31 3.13
C LEU A 130 -11.14 4.78 4.36
N ASN A 131 -9.81 4.85 4.24
CA ASN A 131 -8.94 5.33 5.30
C ASN A 131 -9.27 6.78 5.67
N ALA A 132 -9.40 7.67 4.68
CA ALA A 132 -9.68 9.08 4.94
C ALA A 132 -11.05 9.30 5.59
N LEU A 133 -12.09 8.55 5.20
CA LEU A 133 -13.42 8.61 5.84
C LEU A 133 -13.37 8.21 7.32
N VAL A 134 -12.58 7.19 7.64
CA VAL A 134 -12.41 6.69 9.00
C VAL A 134 -11.66 7.69 9.88
N GLU A 135 -10.63 8.33 9.35
CA GLU A 135 -9.86 9.35 10.08
C GLU A 135 -10.63 10.68 10.21
N ASP A 136 -11.56 10.99 9.31
CA ASP A 136 -12.52 12.12 9.42
C ASP A 136 -13.76 11.78 10.28
N ASP A 137 -13.75 10.63 10.97
CA ASP A 137 -14.82 10.08 11.82
C ASP A 137 -16.19 9.90 11.15
N ARG A 138 -16.21 9.70 9.83
CA ARG A 138 -17.43 9.44 9.05
C ARG A 138 -17.61 7.94 8.81
N LEU A 139 -17.86 7.21 9.89
CA LEU A 139 -17.96 5.75 9.85
C LEU A 139 -19.10 5.25 8.97
N ASP A 140 -20.27 5.88 9.02
CA ASP A 140 -21.44 5.45 8.24
C ASP A 140 -21.14 5.43 6.74
N GLU A 141 -20.47 6.47 6.24
CA GLU A 141 -20.04 6.53 4.84
C GLU A 141 -18.93 5.53 4.50
N ALA A 142 -18.07 5.22 5.47
CA ALA A 142 -17.04 4.20 5.31
C ALA A 142 -17.66 2.80 5.23
N GLU A 143 -18.68 2.50 6.04
CA GLU A 143 -19.45 1.26 6.00
C GLU A 143 -20.22 1.13 4.70
N GLU A 144 -20.90 2.19 4.25
CA GLU A 144 -21.54 2.18 2.93
C GLU A 144 -20.56 1.90 1.79
N LEU A 145 -19.38 2.53 1.83
CA LEU A 145 -18.33 2.29 0.84
C LEU A 145 -17.87 0.83 0.92
N TRP A 146 -17.66 0.30 2.13
CA TRP A 146 -17.27 -1.08 2.36
C TRP A 146 -18.29 -2.06 1.79
N THR A 147 -19.58 -1.92 2.10
CA THR A 147 -20.64 -2.78 1.56
C THR A 147 -20.71 -2.70 0.04
N LYS A 148 -20.62 -1.51 -0.55
CA LYS A 148 -20.57 -1.34 -2.01
C LYS A 148 -19.38 -2.08 -2.63
N LEU A 149 -18.20 -2.00 -2.00
CA LEU A 149 -16.99 -2.68 -2.46
C LEU A 149 -17.09 -4.20 -2.31
N LEU A 150 -17.60 -4.69 -1.18
CA LEU A 150 -17.85 -6.12 -0.96
C LEU A 150 -18.80 -6.66 -2.02
N MET A 151 -19.93 -6.00 -2.26
CA MET A 151 -20.91 -6.45 -3.25
C MET A 151 -20.35 -6.45 -4.68
N GLN A 152 -19.54 -5.45 -5.02
CA GLN A 152 -19.00 -5.31 -6.37
C GLN A 152 -17.84 -6.27 -6.66
N TYR A 153 -17.00 -6.54 -5.66
CA TYR A 153 -15.73 -7.23 -5.86
C TYR A 153 -15.65 -8.59 -5.16
N MET A 154 -16.55 -8.93 -4.23
CA MET A 154 -16.65 -10.20 -3.50
C MET A 154 -15.27 -10.80 -3.15
N GLU A 155 -14.83 -11.85 -3.86
CA GLU A 155 -13.57 -12.56 -3.66
C GLU A 155 -12.31 -11.79 -4.11
N SER A 156 -12.47 -10.80 -4.99
CA SER A 156 -11.35 -10.03 -5.56
C SER A 156 -10.90 -8.86 -4.68
N LEU A 157 -11.49 -8.70 -3.49
CA LEU A 157 -11.07 -7.68 -2.55
C LEU A 157 -9.73 -8.02 -1.89
N PRO A 158 -8.75 -7.10 -1.92
CA PRO A 158 -7.48 -7.33 -1.24
C PRO A 158 -7.65 -7.51 0.27
N ARG A 159 -6.95 -8.50 0.85
CA ARG A 159 -6.92 -8.78 2.29
C ARG A 159 -6.82 -7.55 3.20
N ARG A 160 -6.01 -6.56 2.80
CA ARG A 160 -5.79 -5.32 3.55
C ARG A 160 -7.07 -4.54 3.88
N PHE A 161 -8.14 -4.70 3.10
CA PHE A 161 -9.41 -4.04 3.40
C PHE A 161 -10.09 -4.68 4.62
N PHE A 162 -10.15 -6.01 4.68
CA PHE A 162 -10.65 -6.75 5.85
C PHE A 162 -9.81 -6.41 7.10
N ASP A 163 -8.48 -6.47 6.99
CA ASP A 163 -7.56 -6.12 8.07
C ASP A 163 -7.85 -4.69 8.60
N LYS A 164 -8.15 -3.73 7.71
CA LYS A 164 -8.47 -2.34 8.06
C LYS A 164 -9.84 -2.23 8.73
N MET A 165 -10.89 -2.87 8.21
CA MET A 165 -12.24 -2.84 8.81
C MET A 165 -12.26 -3.45 10.21
N ILE A 166 -11.59 -4.60 10.41
CA ILE A 166 -11.44 -5.22 11.73
C ILE A 166 -10.75 -4.27 12.69
N SER A 167 -9.67 -3.61 12.26
CA SER A 167 -8.97 -2.62 13.09
C SER A 167 -9.85 -1.43 13.47
N ILE A 168 -10.73 -0.98 12.57
CA ILE A 168 -11.66 0.13 12.83
C ILE A 168 -12.69 -0.25 13.88
N TYR A 169 -13.34 -1.40 13.71
CA TYR A 169 -14.34 -1.88 14.66
C TYR A 169 -13.75 -2.19 16.02
N ARG A 170 -12.52 -2.74 16.06
CA ARG A 170 -11.80 -2.96 17.31
C ARG A 170 -11.55 -1.66 18.08
N LYS A 171 -11.13 -0.58 17.40
CA LYS A 171 -10.90 0.73 18.04
C LYS A 171 -12.16 1.39 18.60
N ARG A 172 -13.33 0.99 18.12
CA ARG A 172 -14.64 1.54 18.51
C ARG A 172 -15.44 0.59 19.40
N ASP A 173 -14.81 -0.49 19.89
CA ASP A 173 -15.42 -1.56 20.69
C ASP A 173 -16.66 -2.21 20.06
N MET A 174 -16.77 -2.17 18.73
CA MET A 174 -17.85 -2.81 17.98
C MET A 174 -17.50 -4.27 17.68
N HIS A 175 -17.47 -5.10 18.73
CA HIS A 175 -17.03 -6.51 18.60
C HIS A 175 -17.92 -7.35 17.69
N ASP A 176 -19.23 -7.10 17.64
CA ASP A 176 -20.17 -7.86 16.80
C ASP A 176 -19.82 -7.73 15.31
N LYS A 177 -19.77 -6.48 14.80
CA LYS A 177 -19.34 -6.18 13.43
C LYS A 177 -17.92 -6.68 13.15
N MET A 178 -17.03 -6.60 14.13
CA MET A 178 -15.67 -7.12 14.00
C MET A 178 -15.65 -8.64 13.75
N PHE A 179 -16.49 -9.40 14.45
CA PHE A 179 -16.62 -10.85 14.25
C PHE A 179 -17.32 -11.20 12.94
N GLU A 180 -18.30 -10.41 12.50
CA GLU A 180 -18.94 -10.56 11.18
C GLU A 180 -17.89 -10.46 10.05
N ILE A 181 -17.08 -9.40 10.04
CA ILE A 181 -16.02 -9.24 9.02
C ILE A 181 -14.98 -10.37 9.10
N PHE A 182 -14.68 -10.88 10.31
CA PHE A 182 -13.79 -12.01 10.46
C PHE A 182 -14.40 -13.31 9.90
N ALA A 183 -15.69 -13.55 10.12
CA ALA A 183 -16.39 -14.69 9.56
C ALA A 183 -16.44 -14.61 8.02
N ASP A 184 -16.79 -13.45 7.45
CA ASP A 184 -16.78 -13.22 6.00
C ASP A 184 -15.38 -13.50 5.42
N MET A 185 -14.33 -13.07 6.11
CA MET A 185 -12.95 -13.31 5.70
C MET A 185 -12.62 -14.81 5.66
N GLU A 186 -13.08 -15.59 6.64
CA GLU A 186 -12.90 -17.04 6.67
C GLU A 186 -13.75 -17.76 5.60
N GLU A 187 -14.98 -17.29 5.35
CA GLU A 187 -15.89 -17.84 4.33
C GLU A 187 -15.33 -17.64 2.92
N LEU A 188 -14.73 -16.47 2.65
CA LEU A 188 -14.01 -16.18 1.40
C LEU A 188 -12.65 -16.90 1.29
N GLY A 189 -12.29 -17.75 2.27
CA GLY A 189 -11.02 -18.49 2.27
C GLY A 189 -9.77 -17.60 2.45
N LEU A 190 -9.93 -16.35 2.88
CA LEU A 190 -8.82 -15.43 3.09
C LEU A 190 -8.14 -15.72 4.42
N ARG A 191 -6.84 -16.02 4.38
CA ARG A 191 -6.07 -16.26 5.61
C ARG A 191 -5.88 -14.95 6.40
N PRO A 192 -6.32 -14.86 7.67
CA PRO A 192 -6.16 -13.67 8.48
C PRO A 192 -4.69 -13.34 8.76
N SER A 193 -4.40 -12.04 8.88
CA SER A 193 -3.11 -11.56 9.33
C SER A 193 -2.87 -11.90 10.80
N ILE A 194 -1.60 -12.01 11.22
CA ILE A 194 -1.23 -12.23 12.62
C ILE A 194 -1.84 -11.15 13.52
N SER A 195 -1.85 -9.90 13.05
CA SER A 195 -2.45 -8.78 13.78
C SER A 195 -3.96 -8.96 13.96
N VAL A 196 -4.66 -9.45 12.94
CA VAL A 196 -6.10 -9.75 13.02
C VAL A 196 -6.36 -10.86 14.03
N VAL A 197 -5.61 -11.96 13.96
CA VAL A 197 -5.75 -13.07 14.92
C VAL A 197 -5.52 -12.59 16.36
N SER A 198 -4.53 -11.72 16.59
CA SER A 198 -4.32 -11.11 17.91
C SER A 198 -5.50 -10.26 18.36
N MET A 199 -5.99 -9.35 17.50
CA MET A 199 -7.12 -8.47 17.81
C MET A 199 -8.40 -9.25 18.13
N ILE A 200 -8.71 -10.28 17.33
CA ILE A 200 -9.86 -11.15 17.57
C ILE A 200 -9.67 -11.97 18.85
N GLY A 201 -8.47 -12.48 19.10
CA GLY A 201 -8.15 -13.24 20.31
C GLY A 201 -8.26 -12.39 21.58
N GLU A 202 -7.81 -11.15 21.55
CA GLU A 202 -7.99 -10.18 22.64
C GLU A 202 -9.47 -9.89 22.89
N ALA A 203 -10.25 -9.65 21.85
CA ALA A 203 -11.69 -9.44 21.98
C ALA A 203 -12.41 -10.67 22.57
N PHE A 204 -12.01 -11.90 22.19
CA PHE A 204 -12.59 -13.10 22.79
C PHE A 204 -12.27 -13.22 24.29
N LYS A 205 -11.06 -12.83 24.71
CA LYS A 205 -10.71 -12.81 26.15
C LYS A 205 -11.53 -11.80 26.92
N GLU A 206 -11.68 -10.60 26.39
CA GLU A 206 -12.48 -9.53 27.02
C GLU A 206 -13.94 -9.93 27.18
N LEU A 207 -14.49 -10.66 26.22
CA LEU A 207 -15.85 -11.20 26.26
C LEU A 207 -15.98 -12.53 27.03
N GLY A 208 -14.90 -13.03 27.63
CA GLY A 208 -14.90 -14.29 28.39
C GLY A 208 -15.05 -15.57 27.55
N MET A 209 -14.95 -15.49 26.22
CA MET A 209 -15.12 -16.61 25.29
C MET A 209 -13.80 -17.38 25.07
N LEU A 210 -13.28 -18.00 26.14
CA LEU A 210 -11.99 -18.70 26.09
C LEU A 210 -11.97 -19.91 25.14
N ASP A 211 -13.08 -20.62 24.97
CA ASP A 211 -13.19 -21.76 24.04
C ASP A 211 -12.92 -21.32 22.59
N LYS A 212 -13.50 -20.18 22.19
CA LYS A 212 -13.30 -19.61 20.85
C LYS A 212 -11.87 -19.12 20.67
N TYR A 213 -11.28 -18.53 21.71
CA TYR A 213 -9.88 -18.12 21.72
C TYR A 213 -8.94 -19.32 21.48
N GLN A 214 -9.14 -20.44 22.18
CA GLN A 214 -8.33 -21.64 21.99
C GLN A 214 -8.48 -22.21 20.57
N LYS A 215 -9.72 -22.30 20.06
CA LYS A 215 -9.99 -22.73 18.68
C LYS A 215 -9.32 -21.84 17.64
N LEU A 216 -9.36 -20.52 17.83
CA LEU A 216 -8.72 -19.55 16.94
C LEU A 216 -7.20 -19.77 16.86
N HIS A 217 -6.52 -19.90 18.00
CA HIS A 217 -5.08 -20.11 18.04
C HIS A 217 -4.65 -21.52 17.62
N ALA A 218 -5.51 -22.53 17.77
CA ALA A 218 -5.31 -23.85 17.20
C ALA A 218 -5.36 -23.81 15.67
N LYS A 219 -6.32 -23.08 15.09
CA LYS A 219 -6.47 -22.90 13.63
C LYS A 219 -5.35 -22.04 13.04
N TYR A 220 -4.96 -20.97 13.73
CA TYR A 220 -3.93 -20.03 13.30
C TYR A 220 -2.78 -19.95 14.31
N PRO A 221 -1.89 -20.96 14.33
CA PRO A 221 -0.73 -20.93 15.22
C PRO A 221 0.21 -19.79 14.83
N PRO A 222 0.86 -19.15 15.82
CA PRO A 222 1.82 -18.08 15.55
C PRO A 222 2.98 -18.62 14.70
N GLN A 223 3.52 -17.76 13.84
CA GLN A 223 4.69 -18.10 13.03
C GLN A 223 5.88 -18.39 13.93
N GLN A 224 6.39 -19.62 13.88
CA GLN A 224 7.48 -20.05 14.74
C GLN A 224 8.86 -19.67 14.18
N TRP A 225 8.95 -19.30 12.91
CA TRP A 225 10.21 -19.09 12.20
C TRP A 225 10.16 -17.82 11.36
N GLU A 226 11.19 -16.99 11.48
CA GLU A 226 11.39 -15.79 10.68
C GLU A 226 12.74 -15.90 9.96
N TYR A 227 12.81 -15.45 8.71
CA TYR A 227 14.07 -15.35 8.00
C TYR A 227 14.67 -13.96 8.21
N ARG A 228 15.86 -13.90 8.80
CA ARG A 228 16.61 -12.66 8.98
C ARG A 228 17.87 -12.68 8.13
N TYR A 229 18.26 -11.52 7.62
CA TYR A 229 19.53 -11.35 6.94
C TYR A 229 20.57 -10.92 7.95
N ILE A 230 21.49 -11.83 8.29
CA ILE A 230 22.60 -11.56 9.18
C ILE A 230 23.86 -11.56 8.32
N ARG A 231 24.54 -10.41 8.24
CA ARG A 231 25.76 -10.23 7.43
C ARG A 231 25.57 -10.66 5.96
N GLY A 232 24.42 -10.34 5.38
CA GLY A 232 24.07 -10.68 3.99
C GLY A 232 23.63 -12.13 3.73
N LYS A 233 23.69 -13.02 4.73
CA LYS A 233 23.19 -14.40 4.62
C LYS A 233 21.78 -14.52 5.20
N ARG A 234 20.89 -15.25 4.52
CA ARG A 234 19.53 -15.52 4.98
C ARG A 234 19.54 -16.66 6.00
N VAL A 235 19.27 -16.35 7.26
CA VAL A 235 19.24 -17.30 8.38
C VAL A 235 17.80 -17.48 8.85
N LYS A 236 17.39 -18.73 9.09
CA LYS A 236 16.08 -19.06 9.70
C LYS A 236 16.22 -18.98 11.21
N VAL A 237 15.58 -18.00 11.82
CA VAL A 237 15.60 -17.72 13.27
C VAL A 237 14.25 -18.12 13.86
N LYS A 238 14.23 -18.77 15.02
CA LYS A 238 12.99 -19.07 15.74
C LYS A 238 12.41 -17.76 16.30
N VAL A 239 11.15 -17.46 15.99
CA VAL A 239 10.47 -16.26 16.51
C VAL A 239 10.24 -16.47 18.01
N GLN A 240 10.87 -15.64 18.83
CA GLN A 240 10.56 -15.57 20.25
C GLN A 240 9.21 -14.87 20.43
N VAL A 241 8.16 -15.66 20.67
CA VAL A 241 6.87 -15.14 21.12
C VAL A 241 7.04 -14.76 22.59
N GLN A 242 6.88 -13.48 22.95
CA GLN A 242 6.85 -13.05 24.34
C GLN A 242 5.59 -13.63 25.00
N SER A 243 5.72 -14.74 25.72
CA SER A 243 4.63 -15.46 26.38
C SER A 243 4.18 -14.84 27.72
N ASN A 244 4.52 -13.58 27.99
CA ASN A 244 4.46 -13.04 29.36
C ASN A 244 3.09 -12.54 29.84
N GLN A 245 1.98 -12.82 29.15
CA GLN A 245 0.64 -12.43 29.63
C GLN A 245 -0.40 -13.56 29.63
N VAL A 246 -0.09 -14.73 29.06
CA VAL A 246 -1.08 -15.83 28.94
C VAL A 246 -1.14 -16.68 30.23
N ASN A 247 -0.02 -16.80 30.95
CA ASN A 247 0.10 -17.68 32.10
C ASN A 247 -0.55 -17.15 33.39
N THR A 248 -0.98 -15.90 33.45
CA THR A 248 -1.61 -15.32 34.65
C THR A 248 -3.12 -15.60 34.74
N TYR A 249 -3.78 -15.92 33.63
CA TYR A 249 -5.24 -16.13 33.59
C TYR A 249 -5.65 -17.62 33.65
N LEU A 250 -4.92 -18.52 32.97
CA LEU A 250 -5.15 -19.97 33.08
C LEU A 250 -4.94 -20.47 34.51
N LYS A 251 -3.90 -19.95 35.19
CA LYS A 251 -3.57 -20.28 36.58
C LYS A 251 -4.64 -19.81 37.59
N ARG A 252 -5.56 -18.94 37.18
CA ARG A 252 -6.66 -18.48 38.03
C ARG A 252 -7.90 -19.39 37.93
N HIS A 253 -8.12 -20.04 36.79
CA HIS A 253 -9.25 -20.96 36.59
C HIS A 253 -8.97 -22.38 37.09
N GLU A 254 -7.73 -22.88 36.99
CA GLU A 254 -7.35 -24.18 37.60
C GLU A 254 -7.48 -24.16 39.13
N ASN A 255 -7.39 -22.98 39.76
CA ASN A 255 -7.53 -22.80 41.20
C ASN A 255 -8.99 -22.62 41.68
N VAL A 256 -9.96 -22.50 40.76
CA VAL A 256 -11.38 -22.36 41.10
C VAL A 256 -12.13 -23.68 40.90
N GLU A 257 -11.71 -24.54 39.97
CA GLU A 257 -12.34 -25.85 39.73
C GLU A 257 -11.90 -26.96 40.72
N THR A 258 -10.92 -26.70 41.60
CA THR A 258 -10.41 -27.70 42.56
C THR A 258 -11.15 -27.76 43.89
N ASN A 259 -12.29 -27.07 44.05
CA ASN A 259 -13.07 -27.08 45.31
C ASN A 259 -14.57 -27.28 45.09
N LEU A 260 -14.98 -28.35 44.40
CA LEU A 260 -16.32 -28.94 44.52
C LEU A 260 -16.22 -30.45 44.27
N ASP A 261 -15.87 -31.14 45.34
CA ASP A 261 -15.84 -32.59 45.46
C ASP A 261 -17.27 -33.13 45.61
N LEU A 262 -17.64 -34.14 44.83
CA LEU A 262 -18.25 -35.43 45.24
C LEU A 262 -19.27 -36.03 44.23
N ASN A 263 -18.85 -37.18 43.70
CA ASN A 263 -19.61 -38.43 43.59
C ASN A 263 -20.73 -38.54 42.53
N ASN A 264 -20.50 -39.36 41.49
CA ASN A 264 -21.22 -40.63 41.36
C ASN A 264 -20.65 -41.52 40.25
N ASN A 265 -20.44 -42.76 40.66
CA ASN A 265 -20.04 -43.96 39.95
C ASN A 265 -21.14 -44.43 38.96
N TYR A 266 -20.81 -44.72 37.69
CA TYR A 266 -21.47 -45.79 36.91
C TYR A 266 -20.56 -46.25 35.76
N LYS A 267 -20.46 -47.58 35.68
CA LYS A 267 -19.68 -48.41 34.77
C LYS A 267 -20.55 -48.80 33.57
N SER A 268 -20.01 -48.78 32.35
CA SER A 268 -20.34 -49.76 31.30
C SER A 268 -19.31 -49.72 30.18
N GLU A 269 -18.74 -50.89 29.93
CA GLU A 269 -17.88 -51.28 28.82
C GLU A 269 -18.69 -51.31 27.50
N GLU A 270 -18.03 -51.09 26.34
CA GLU A 270 -18.05 -52.03 25.21
C GLU A 270 -17.08 -51.58 24.09
N GLU A 271 -16.34 -52.56 23.57
CA GLU A 271 -15.31 -52.53 22.54
C GLU A 271 -15.89 -52.62 21.12
N THR A 272 -15.10 -52.22 20.10
CA THR A 272 -14.82 -52.95 18.83
C THR A 272 -13.81 -52.11 18.01
N SER A 273 -12.53 -52.52 17.87
CA SER A 273 -11.91 -53.28 16.74
C SER A 273 -12.05 -52.58 15.38
N GLU A 274 -11.03 -52.33 14.54
CA GLU A 274 -9.99 -53.19 13.93
C GLU A 274 -8.77 -52.29 13.52
N ILE A 275 -7.51 -52.54 13.88
CA ILE A 275 -6.47 -53.41 13.30
C ILE A 275 -6.36 -53.37 11.76
N ILE A 276 -5.30 -52.73 11.23
CA ILE A 276 -4.32 -53.32 10.29
C ILE A 276 -2.92 -52.75 10.61
N ASP A 277 -1.99 -53.69 10.82
CA ASP A 277 -0.58 -53.58 11.12
C ASP A 277 0.25 -53.44 9.81
N ASP A 278 1.40 -52.77 9.88
CA ASP A 278 2.72 -53.37 9.55
C ASP A 278 3.80 -52.30 9.29
N GLN A 279 4.64 -52.16 10.31
CA GLN A 279 6.10 -52.23 10.32
C GLN A 279 6.98 -51.67 9.16
N GLN A 280 7.91 -50.84 9.65
CA GLN A 280 9.36 -50.84 9.36
C GLN A 280 9.87 -50.10 8.11
N LEU A 281 10.54 -48.97 8.39
CA LEU A 281 11.99 -48.85 8.18
C LEU A 281 12.56 -47.68 9.02
N ARG A 282 13.25 -48.04 10.11
CA ARG A 282 14.39 -47.26 10.64
C ARG A 282 15.59 -47.72 9.80
N GLN A 283 16.46 -46.86 9.29
CA GLN A 283 17.64 -46.24 9.91
C GLN A 283 18.25 -45.40 8.76
N ASP A 284 18.81 -44.20 8.95
CA ASP A 284 20.08 -43.97 9.63
C ASP A 284 20.22 -42.52 10.11
N ALA A 285 21.08 -42.37 11.11
CA ALA A 285 21.45 -41.15 11.81
C ALA A 285 22.37 -40.24 10.98
N ASP A 286 22.33 -38.94 11.25
CA ASP A 286 23.52 -38.26 11.78
C ASP A 286 23.19 -36.90 12.42
N ILE A 287 23.84 -36.71 13.57
CA ILE A 287 23.63 -35.71 14.61
C ILE A 287 24.64 -34.58 14.42
N ILE A 288 24.20 -33.31 14.38
CA ILE A 288 24.99 -32.17 14.88
C ILE A 288 24.04 -31.19 15.59
N SER A 289 23.85 -31.41 16.89
CA SER A 289 23.44 -30.38 17.84
C SER A 289 24.71 -29.72 18.41
N MET A 290 24.91 -28.43 18.18
CA MET A 290 25.87 -27.66 18.99
C MET A 290 25.09 -26.85 20.03
N GLU A 291 25.34 -27.18 21.29
CA GLU A 291 24.95 -26.38 22.45
C GLU A 291 25.70 -25.03 22.46
N PRO A 292 25.13 -23.97 23.06
CA PRO A 292 25.83 -22.70 23.21
C PRO A 292 26.76 -22.76 24.43
N GLU A 293 28.06 -22.60 24.19
CA GLU A 293 29.04 -22.38 25.25
C GLU A 293 28.75 -21.06 25.98
N GLN A 294 28.70 -21.17 27.31
CA GLN A 294 28.72 -20.07 28.26
C GLN A 294 30.06 -19.34 28.12
N ILE A 295 30.05 -18.10 27.62
CA ILE A 295 31.22 -17.21 27.71
C ILE A 295 30.95 -16.20 28.81
N SER A 296 31.77 -16.33 29.84
CA SER A 296 31.90 -15.47 31.02
C SER A 296 32.09 -14.00 30.67
N ASN A 297 31.43 -13.14 31.45
CA ASN A 297 31.90 -11.79 31.71
C ASN A 297 33.31 -11.85 32.30
N ASP A 298 34.27 -11.15 31.68
CA ASP A 298 35.24 -10.28 32.34
C ASP A 298 36.30 -9.81 31.33
N MET A 299 36.27 -8.51 30.98
CA MET A 299 37.44 -7.62 30.95
C MET A 299 37.01 -6.28 30.32
N TYR A 300 36.93 -5.27 31.18
CA TYR A 300 37.10 -3.88 30.77
C TYR A 300 38.56 -3.69 30.36
N ASP A 301 38.81 -3.24 29.14
CA ASP A 301 39.98 -2.39 28.89
C ASP A 301 39.66 -1.31 27.87
N SER A 302 40.18 -0.13 28.19
CA SER A 302 39.82 1.17 27.65
C SER A 302 40.82 1.50 26.54
N MET A 303 40.36 1.93 25.36
CA MET A 303 41.22 2.71 24.47
C MET A 303 40.44 3.82 23.77
N GLU A 304 40.93 5.03 24.00
CA GLU A 304 40.51 6.33 23.46
C GLU A 304 40.72 6.42 21.93
N PRO A 305 40.00 7.33 21.23
CA PRO A 305 40.25 7.59 19.82
C PRO A 305 41.33 8.68 19.63
N ILE A 306 42.35 8.33 18.84
CA ILE A 306 43.33 9.28 18.31
C ILE A 306 42.66 10.10 17.20
N LEU A 307 42.63 11.43 17.39
CA LEU A 307 42.36 12.43 16.38
C LEU A 307 43.63 12.67 15.57
N ASP A 308 43.59 12.47 14.26
CA ASP A 308 44.59 13.02 13.35
C ASP A 308 44.03 14.27 12.66
N VAL A 309 44.88 15.30 12.69
CA VAL A 309 44.77 16.65 12.12
C VAL A 309 45.02 16.62 10.61
#